data_AF-A0A0L6J577-F1
#
_entry.id   AF-A0A0L6J577-F1
#
_cell.length_a   1.000
_cell.length_b   1.000
_cell.length_c   1.000
_cell.angle_alpha   90.00
_cell.angle_beta   90.00
_cell.angle_gamma   90.00
#
_symmetry.space_group_name_H-M   'P 1'
#
loop_
_entity.id
_entity.type
_entity.pdbx_description
1 polymer ?
#
loop_
_entity_poly.entity_id
_entity_poly.type
_entity_poly.pdbx_seq_one_letter_code
_entity_poly.pdbx_strand_id
1 'polypeptide(L)'
;MARANDVKDRFRARLQDADARSNDFRRKLLEEGTRALEPVVDVLNLMAEVLNEEDNVHGSITGLEAKIDQDNFISLCAKLRGTDTEQKIKIKYGPELGGSNTISVSGLNQRYNERLVPGAAGAALGRSVGSDIHLDENRGTELAEVVREVVEDFYAAQIEQRSHFAAVQ
;
A
#
# COMPACT_ATOMS: atom_id res chain seq x y z
N MET A 1 -34.66 42.08 -1.91
CA MET A 1 -33.34 41.69 -2.47
C MET A 1 -32.31 41.29 -1.40
N ALA A 2 -32.30 41.87 -0.19
CA ALA A 2 -31.37 41.49 0.91
C ALA A 2 -31.35 39.98 1.24
N ARG A 3 -32.52 39.36 1.44
CA ARG A 3 -32.65 37.91 1.75
C ARG A 3 -31.97 36.96 0.74
N ALA A 4 -31.92 37.32 -0.55
CA ALA A 4 -31.33 36.47 -1.57
C ALA A 4 -29.79 36.53 -1.55
N ASN A 5 -29.22 37.68 -1.19
CA ASN A 5 -27.78 37.82 -1.00
C ASN A 5 -27.34 37.13 0.30
N ASP A 6 -28.10 37.27 1.38
CA ASP A 6 -27.82 36.58 2.66
C ASP A 6 -27.78 35.05 2.52
N VAL A 7 -28.69 34.48 1.72
CA VAL A 7 -28.72 33.03 1.43
C VAL A 7 -27.52 32.61 0.60
N LYS A 8 -27.14 33.40 -0.42
CA LYS A 8 -25.95 33.12 -1.24
C LYS A 8 -24.67 33.19 -0.42
N ASP A 9 -24.55 34.17 0.47
CA ASP A 9 -23.37 34.34 1.30
C ASP A 9 -23.25 33.25 2.35
N ARG A 10 -24.37 32.82 2.96
CA ARG A 10 -24.39 31.66 3.86
C ARG A 10 -24.04 30.35 3.14
N PHE A 11 -24.50 30.17 1.91
CA PHE A 11 -24.17 28.98 1.12
C PHE A 11 -22.68 28.96 0.74
N ARG A 12 -22.13 30.09 0.29
CA ARG A 12 -20.69 30.24 0.03
C ARG A 12 -19.85 29.93 1.26
N ALA A 13 -20.22 30.48 2.42
CA ALA A 13 -19.52 30.22 3.68
C ALA A 13 -19.54 28.71 4.02
N ARG A 14 -20.69 28.04 3.86
CA ARG A 14 -20.78 26.59 4.09
C ARG A 14 -19.92 25.76 3.14
N LEU A 15 -19.83 26.16 1.87
CA LEU A 15 -18.94 25.49 0.91
C LEU A 15 -17.47 25.70 1.29
N GLN A 16 -17.08 26.93 1.63
CA GLN A 16 -15.72 27.24 2.09
C GLN A 16 -15.35 26.48 3.36
N ASP A 17 -16.26 26.39 4.33
CA ASP A 17 -16.06 25.60 5.56
C ASP A 17 -15.92 24.10 5.26
N ALA A 18 -16.68 23.59 4.29
CA ALA A 18 -16.59 22.19 3.87
C ALA A 18 -15.24 21.91 3.17
N ASP A 19 -14.79 22.81 2.29
CA ASP A 19 -13.50 22.72 1.62
C ASP A 19 -12.34 22.79 2.63
N ALA A 20 -12.40 23.69 3.60
CA ALA A 20 -11.39 23.81 4.65
C ALA A 20 -11.29 22.53 5.50
N ARG A 21 -12.42 21.95 5.89
CA ARG A 21 -12.45 20.66 6.61
C ARG A 21 -11.90 19.51 5.77
N SER A 22 -12.24 19.45 4.48
CA SER A 22 -11.74 18.44 3.55
C SER A 22 -10.22 18.53 3.39
N ASN A 23 -9.69 19.75 3.27
CA ASN A 23 -8.25 19.99 3.17
C ASN A 23 -7.50 19.63 4.46
N ASP A 24 -8.04 19.97 5.63
CA ASP A 24 -7.45 19.58 6.92
C ASP A 24 -7.43 18.05 7.09
N PHE A 25 -8.54 17.38 6.74
CA PHE A 25 -8.62 15.94 6.76
C PHE A 25 -7.58 15.28 5.85
N ARG A 26 -7.48 15.73 4.59
CA ARG A 26 -6.49 15.20 3.63
C ARG A 26 -5.05 15.40 4.10
N ARG A 27 -4.74 16.54 4.71
CA ARG A 27 -3.42 16.80 5.27
C ARG A 27 -3.09 15.83 6.38
N LYS A 28 -3.99 15.65 7.35
CA LYS A 28 -3.80 14.69 8.46
C LYS A 28 -3.66 13.26 7.97
N LEU A 29 -4.52 12.86 7.05
CA LEU A 29 -4.46 11.54 6.42
C LEU A 29 -3.11 11.31 5.73
N LEU A 30 -2.58 12.31 5.04
CA LEU A 30 -1.26 12.23 4.42
C LEU A 30 -0.14 12.10 5.47
N GLU A 31 -0.15 12.96 6.49
CA GLU A 31 0.86 12.91 7.56
C GLU A 31 0.88 11.57 8.30
N GLU A 32 -0.30 11.07 8.67
CA GLU A 32 -0.43 9.80 9.38
C GLU A 32 -0.13 8.60 8.46
N GLY A 33 -0.63 8.62 7.22
CA GLY A 33 -0.41 7.52 6.29
C GLY A 33 1.02 7.43 5.80
N THR A 34 1.70 8.56 5.58
CA THR A 34 3.14 8.57 5.32
C THR A 34 3.89 7.94 6.49
N ARG A 35 3.56 8.30 7.74
CA ARG A 35 4.20 7.70 8.92
C ARG A 35 3.90 6.21 9.05
N ALA A 36 2.67 5.78 8.83
CA ALA A 36 2.26 4.38 8.98
C ALA A 36 2.91 3.48 7.91
N LEU A 37 3.11 4.00 6.70
CA LEU A 37 3.69 3.26 5.57
C LEU A 37 5.20 3.44 5.42
N GLU A 38 5.82 4.37 6.15
CA GLU A 38 7.28 4.65 6.11
C GLU A 38 8.12 3.37 6.24
N PRO A 39 7.89 2.46 7.21
CA PRO A 39 8.69 1.24 7.32
C PRO A 39 8.67 0.36 6.06
N VAL A 40 7.52 0.31 5.39
CA VAL A 40 7.35 -0.51 4.17
C VAL A 40 8.01 0.16 2.97
N VAL A 41 7.87 1.48 2.86
CA VAL A 41 8.53 2.27 1.81
C VAL A 41 10.04 2.16 1.93
N ASP A 42 10.59 2.24 3.15
CA ASP A 42 12.02 2.13 3.41
C ASP A 42 12.58 0.77 2.99
N VAL A 43 11.93 -0.32 3.42
CA VAL A 43 12.33 -1.68 3.01
C VAL A 43 12.29 -1.84 1.50
N LEU A 44 11.23 -1.39 0.84
CA LEU A 44 11.11 -1.52 -0.61
C LEU A 44 12.16 -0.68 -1.36
N ASN A 45 12.49 0.51 -0.86
CA ASN A 45 13.55 1.34 -1.43
C ASN A 45 14.92 0.68 -1.28
N LEU A 46 15.24 0.12 -0.10
CA LEU A 46 16.49 -0.60 0.12
C LEU A 46 16.64 -1.80 -0.82
N MET A 47 15.58 -2.58 -0.99
CA MET A 47 15.61 -3.72 -1.91
C MET A 47 15.74 -3.27 -3.38
N ALA A 48 15.11 -2.15 -3.75
CA ALA A 48 15.26 -1.58 -5.09
C ALA A 48 16.68 -1.05 -5.33
N GLU A 49 17.31 -0.46 -4.31
CA GLU A 49 18.70 0.00 -4.35
C GLU A 49 19.65 -1.16 -4.63
N VAL A 50 19.53 -2.27 -3.89
CA VAL A 50 20.34 -3.49 -4.11
C VAL A 50 20.19 -3.99 -5.55
N LEU A 51 18.97 -4.04 -6.10
CA LEU A 51 18.77 -4.46 -7.49
C LEU A 51 19.41 -3.49 -8.49
N ASN A 52 19.40 -2.18 -8.21
CA ASN A 52 20.05 -1.19 -9.06
C ASN A 52 21.58 -1.29 -9.01
N GLU A 53 22.16 -1.60 -7.84
CA GLU A 53 23.61 -1.84 -7.69
C GLU A 53 24.07 -3.07 -8.50
N GLU A 54 23.19 -4.04 -8.69
CA GLU A 54 23.41 -5.22 -9.54
C GLU A 54 22.92 -5.03 -10.99
N ASP A 55 22.88 -3.79 -11.49
CA ASP A 55 22.47 -3.44 -12.86
C ASP A 55 21.08 -3.98 -13.26
N ASN A 56 20.21 -4.23 -12.29
CA ASN A 56 18.88 -4.84 -12.46
C ASN A 56 18.91 -6.18 -13.21
N VAL A 57 20.01 -6.94 -13.12
CA VAL A 57 20.16 -8.24 -13.81
C VAL A 57 19.05 -9.22 -13.42
N HIS A 58 18.55 -9.13 -12.19
CA HIS A 58 17.52 -10.02 -11.64
C HIS A 58 16.10 -9.45 -11.76
N GLY A 59 15.96 -8.21 -12.22
CA GLY A 59 14.70 -7.49 -12.34
C GLY A 59 14.72 -6.17 -11.59
N SER A 60 13.54 -5.57 -11.37
CA SER A 60 13.43 -4.24 -10.76
C SER A 60 12.15 -4.05 -9.95
N ILE A 61 12.21 -3.14 -8.98
CA ILE A 61 11.07 -2.73 -8.15
C ILE A 61 10.68 -1.31 -8.53
N THR A 62 9.39 -1.08 -8.80
CA THR A 62 8.85 0.25 -9.15
C THR A 62 7.55 0.55 -8.40
N GLY A 63 7.06 1.80 -8.46
CA GLY A 63 5.79 2.19 -7.83
C GLY A 63 5.89 2.42 -6.32
N LEU A 64 7.06 2.88 -5.86
CA LEU A 64 7.38 3.10 -4.45
C LEU A 64 6.86 4.43 -3.88
N GLU A 65 6.17 5.22 -4.70
CA GLU A 65 5.57 6.48 -4.28
C GLU A 65 4.18 6.25 -3.67
N ALA A 66 4.00 6.63 -2.40
CA ALA A 66 2.70 6.69 -1.77
C ALA A 66 1.90 7.91 -2.28
N LYS A 67 0.64 7.71 -2.69
CA LYS A 67 -0.23 8.76 -3.25
C LYS A 67 -1.64 8.68 -2.68
N ILE A 68 -2.30 9.82 -2.52
CA ILE A 68 -3.74 9.85 -2.19
C ILE A 68 -4.53 9.37 -3.42
N ASP A 69 -5.32 8.31 -3.28
CA ASP A 69 -6.22 7.82 -4.32
C ASP A 69 -7.56 8.57 -4.33
N GLN A 70 -8.44 8.22 -5.28
CA GLN A 70 -9.73 8.89 -5.46
C GLN A 70 -10.68 8.72 -4.27
N ASP A 71 -10.46 7.67 -3.47
CA ASP A 71 -11.26 7.31 -2.31
C ASP A 71 -10.69 7.92 -1.01
N ASN A 72 -9.66 8.78 -1.13
CA ASN A 72 -8.90 9.35 -0.01
C ASN A 72 -8.24 8.26 0.85
N PHE A 73 -7.56 7.31 0.22
CA PHE A 73 -6.57 6.46 0.88
C PHE A 73 -5.17 6.86 0.43
N ILE A 74 -4.20 6.79 1.33
CA ILE A 74 -2.79 6.77 0.95
C ILE A 74 -2.48 5.40 0.39
N SER A 75 -2.22 5.31 -0.92
CA SER A 75 -1.93 4.06 -1.62
C SER A 75 -0.48 4.00 -2.08
N LEU A 76 0.16 2.88 -1.79
CA LEU A 76 1.43 2.42 -2.32
C LEU A 76 1.18 1.19 -3.20
N CYS A 77 1.82 1.12 -4.38
CA CYS A 77 1.62 0.03 -5.33
C CYS A 77 2.97 -0.43 -5.88
N ALA A 78 3.66 -1.24 -5.09
CA ALA A 78 4.94 -1.80 -5.46
C ALA A 78 4.76 -2.86 -6.55
N LYS A 79 5.54 -2.75 -7.62
CA LYS A 79 5.59 -3.72 -8.71
C LYS A 79 6.96 -4.38 -8.72
N LEU A 80 6.98 -5.67 -8.44
CA LEU A 80 8.15 -6.51 -8.53
C LEU A 80 8.17 -7.09 -9.94
N ARG A 81 9.15 -6.70 -10.74
CA ARG A 81 9.35 -7.23 -12.08
C ARG A 81 10.54 -8.16 -12.05
N GLY A 82 10.31 -9.43 -12.38
CA GLY A 82 11.33 -10.43 -12.67
C GLY A 82 11.66 -10.47 -14.16
N THR A 83 12.31 -11.56 -14.61
CA THR A 83 12.64 -11.73 -16.04
C THR A 83 11.37 -12.03 -16.86
N ASP A 84 10.55 -12.96 -16.38
CA ASP A 84 9.34 -13.42 -17.08
C ASP A 84 8.04 -13.25 -16.26
N THR A 85 8.15 -12.70 -15.05
CA THR A 85 7.02 -12.58 -14.12
C THR A 85 6.90 -11.17 -13.55
N GLU A 86 5.67 -10.78 -13.20
CA GLU A 86 5.38 -9.52 -12.50
C GLU A 86 4.43 -9.81 -11.32
N GLN A 87 4.78 -9.32 -10.13
CA GLN A 87 3.94 -9.34 -8.95
C GLN A 87 3.65 -7.91 -8.49
N LYS A 88 2.43 -7.66 -8.02
CA LYS A 88 2.01 -6.35 -7.49
C LYS A 88 1.64 -6.51 -6.04
N ILE A 89 2.22 -5.67 -5.18
CA ILE A 89 1.85 -5.54 -3.78
C ILE A 89 1.18 -4.18 -3.63
N LYS A 90 -0.10 -4.18 -3.25
CA LYS A 90 -0.86 -2.94 -3.01
C LYS A 90 -1.03 -2.77 -1.53
N ILE A 91 -0.69 -1.60 -1.03
CA ILE A 91 -0.82 -1.24 0.37
C ILE A 91 -1.60 0.07 0.43
N LYS A 92 -2.62 0.14 1.27
CA LYS A 92 -3.41 1.35 1.48
C LYS A 92 -3.46 1.69 2.95
N TYR A 93 -3.46 2.96 3.26
CA TYR A 93 -3.77 3.50 4.58
C TYR A 93 -4.94 4.46 4.47
N GLY A 94 -5.94 4.29 5.33
CA GLY A 94 -7.02 5.26 5.41
C GLY A 94 -8.21 4.79 6.23
N PRO A 95 -9.28 5.59 6.23
CA PRO A 95 -10.42 5.37 7.11
C PRO A 95 -11.21 4.14 6.65
N GLU A 96 -11.43 3.19 7.56
CA GLU A 96 -12.52 2.23 7.38
C GLU A 96 -13.85 2.95 7.67
N LEU A 97 -14.91 2.62 6.94
CA LEU A 97 -16.24 3.23 7.05
C LEU A 97 -16.70 3.33 8.53
N GLY A 98 -16.48 4.49 9.16
CA GLY A 98 -16.95 4.80 10.51
C GLY A 98 -16.00 4.49 11.68
N GLY A 99 -14.70 4.25 11.45
CA GLY A 99 -13.74 3.88 12.50
C GLY A 99 -12.35 4.53 12.40
N SER A 100 -11.39 3.92 13.10
CA SER A 100 -9.95 4.25 13.02
C SER A 100 -9.37 3.98 11.63
N ASN A 101 -8.23 4.60 11.32
CA ASN A 101 -7.50 4.28 10.12
C ASN A 101 -6.90 2.86 10.23
N THR A 102 -6.83 2.17 9.09
CA THR A 102 -6.23 0.83 8.99
C THR A 102 -5.26 0.78 7.83
N ILE A 103 -4.35 -0.19 7.86
CA ILE A 103 -3.51 -0.55 6.72
C ILE A 103 -4.17 -1.74 6.03
N SER A 104 -4.51 -1.63 4.76
CA SER A 104 -4.91 -2.77 3.93
C SER A 104 -3.76 -3.20 3.02
N VAL A 105 -3.53 -4.50 2.86
CA VAL A 105 -2.52 -5.04 1.95
C VAL A 105 -3.11 -6.14 1.08
N SER A 106 -2.74 -6.16 -0.20
CA SER A 106 -3.08 -7.22 -1.14
C SER A 106 -1.97 -7.53 -2.14
N GLY A 107 -2.08 -8.69 -2.79
CA GLY A 107 -1.04 -9.21 -3.67
C GLY A 107 0.02 -10.05 -2.97
N LEU A 108 -0.24 -10.45 -1.72
CA LEU A 108 0.54 -11.43 -0.98
C LEU A 108 -0.05 -12.84 -1.18
N ASN A 109 0.79 -13.86 -1.12
CA ASN A 109 0.34 -15.25 -1.14
C ASN A 109 -0.24 -15.68 0.23
N GLN A 110 -0.87 -16.86 0.27
CA GLN A 110 -1.51 -17.38 1.50
C GLN A 110 -0.54 -17.49 2.68
N ARG A 111 0.70 -17.93 2.44
CA ARG A 111 1.73 -18.09 3.48
C ARG A 111 2.01 -16.76 4.19
N TYR A 112 2.15 -15.66 3.47
CA TYR A 112 2.39 -14.35 4.06
C TYR A 112 1.13 -13.75 4.70
N ASN A 113 -0.05 -14.01 4.13
CA ASN A 113 -1.31 -13.59 4.73
C ASN A 113 -1.52 -14.24 6.11
N GLU A 114 -1.23 -15.54 6.25
CA GLU A 114 -1.33 -16.26 7.52
C GLU A 114 -0.34 -15.75 8.58
N ARG A 115 0.82 -15.23 8.17
CA ARG A 115 1.78 -14.61 9.10
C ARG A 115 1.26 -13.30 9.66
N LEU A 116 0.62 -12.48 8.83
CA LEU A 116 0.03 -11.20 9.25
C LEU A 116 -1.23 -11.41 10.09
N VAL A 117 -2.10 -12.34 9.68
CA VAL A 117 -3.33 -12.66 10.39
C VAL A 117 -3.51 -14.18 10.39
N PRO A 118 -3.25 -14.86 11.52
CA PRO A 118 -3.48 -16.29 11.64
C PRO A 118 -4.92 -16.66 11.28
N GLY A 119 -5.09 -17.62 10.38
CA GLY A 119 -6.41 -18.02 9.88
C GLY A 119 -6.97 -17.18 8.72
N ALA A 120 -6.17 -16.26 8.15
CA ALA A 120 -6.53 -15.53 6.92
C ALA A 120 -6.90 -16.45 5.74
N ALA A 121 -6.42 -17.70 5.74
CA ALA A 121 -6.80 -18.73 4.76
C ALA A 121 -8.30 -19.11 4.73
N GLY A 122 -9.05 -18.78 5.79
CA GLY A 122 -10.49 -19.02 5.88
C GLY A 122 -11.35 -17.75 5.99
N ALA A 123 -10.72 -16.57 5.94
CA ALA A 123 -11.39 -15.29 6.21
C ALA A 123 -12.09 -14.72 4.97
N ALA A 124 -13.00 -15.50 4.39
CA ALA A 124 -14.03 -15.00 3.46
C ALA A 124 -15.32 -14.56 4.20
N LEU A 125 -15.33 -14.56 5.53
CA LEU A 125 -16.50 -14.25 6.34
C LEU A 125 -16.13 -13.24 7.43
N GLY A 126 -16.30 -11.95 7.12
CA GLY A 126 -16.56 -10.93 8.14
C GLY A 126 -16.06 -9.51 7.86
N ARG A 127 -14.90 -9.32 7.21
CA ARG A 127 -14.30 -7.97 7.01
C ARG A 127 -13.43 -7.84 5.75
N SER A 128 -13.52 -8.76 4.81
CA SER A 128 -12.72 -8.76 3.58
C SER A 128 -13.55 -8.22 2.41
N VAL A 129 -13.38 -6.95 2.04
CA VAL A 129 -13.81 -6.48 0.71
C VAL A 129 -12.66 -6.79 -0.24
N GLY A 130 -12.67 -7.99 -0.82
CA GLY A 130 -11.55 -8.49 -1.63
C GLY A 130 -10.52 -9.24 -0.80
N SER A 131 -9.53 -9.84 -1.46
CA SER A 131 -8.43 -10.62 -0.87
C SER A 131 -7.46 -9.81 0.01
N ASP A 132 -7.91 -8.68 0.54
CA ASP A 132 -7.10 -7.69 1.23
C ASP A 132 -7.05 -8.04 2.72
N ILE A 133 -5.85 -8.00 3.29
CA ILE A 133 -5.63 -8.16 4.72
C ILE A 133 -5.64 -6.78 5.36
N HIS A 134 -6.46 -6.61 6.40
CA HIS A 134 -6.56 -5.38 7.18
C HIS A 134 -5.77 -5.50 8.48
N LEU A 135 -4.93 -4.49 8.75
CA LEU A 135 -4.06 -4.40 9.91
C LEU A 135 -4.32 -3.08 10.63
N ASP A 136 -4.06 -3.06 11.93
CA ASP A 136 -4.01 -1.82 12.70
C ASP A 136 -2.92 -0.88 12.15
N GLU A 137 -3.15 0.43 12.23
CA GLU A 137 -2.24 1.48 11.76
C GLU A 137 -0.82 1.39 12.34
N ASN A 138 -0.67 0.82 13.53
CA ASN A 138 0.62 0.69 14.23
C ASN A 138 1.42 -0.55 13.81
N ARG A 139 0.89 -1.40 12.92
CA ARG A 139 1.55 -2.65 12.48
C ARG A 139 2.39 -2.49 11.21
N GLY A 140 2.74 -1.25 10.84
CA GLY A 140 3.56 -0.95 9.66
C GLY A 140 4.91 -1.67 9.65
N THR A 141 5.59 -1.78 10.80
CA THR A 141 6.87 -2.51 10.91
C THR A 141 6.73 -4.01 10.66
N GLU A 142 5.67 -4.63 11.18
CA GLU A 142 5.41 -6.05 10.94
C GLU A 142 5.09 -6.31 9.47
N LEU A 143 4.29 -5.43 8.86
CA LEU A 143 4.02 -5.48 7.44
C LEU A 143 5.31 -5.34 6.63
N ALA A 144 6.22 -4.46 7.03
CA ALA A 144 7.50 -4.27 6.34
C ALA A 144 8.36 -5.54 6.34
N GLU A 145 8.43 -6.26 7.46
CA GLU A 145 9.14 -7.56 7.52
C GLU A 145 8.52 -8.61 6.60
N VAL A 146 7.19 -8.69 6.56
CA VAL A 146 6.51 -9.62 5.66
C VAL A 146 6.73 -9.23 4.20
N VAL A 147 6.68 -7.94 3.87
CA VAL A 147 6.95 -7.43 2.51
C VAL A 147 8.40 -7.70 2.12
N ARG A 148 9.37 -7.52 3.01
CA ARG A 148 10.77 -7.87 2.79
C ARG A 148 10.92 -9.32 2.35
N GLU A 149 10.34 -10.24 3.12
CA GLU A 149 10.40 -11.67 2.81
C GLU A 149 9.71 -12.02 1.48
N VAL A 150 8.60 -11.35 1.14
CA VAL A 150 7.94 -11.55 -0.16
C VAL A 150 8.87 -11.16 -1.31
N VAL A 151 9.57 -10.04 -1.17
CA VAL A 151 10.51 -9.54 -2.19
C VAL A 151 11.72 -10.47 -2.31
N GLU A 152 12.30 -10.90 -1.19
CA GLU A 152 13.41 -11.85 -1.15
C GLU A 152 13.05 -13.16 -1.84
N ASP A 153 11.93 -13.78 -1.46
CA ASP A 153 11.48 -15.05 -2.03
C ASP A 153 11.13 -14.90 -3.53
N PHE A 154 10.56 -13.75 -3.95
CA PHE A 154 10.26 -13.48 -5.36
C PHE A 154 11.53 -13.49 -6.22
N TYR A 155 12.57 -12.74 -5.83
CA TYR A 155 13.81 -12.65 -6.62
C TYR A 155 14.69 -13.89 -6.48
N ALA A 156 14.71 -14.56 -5.33
CA ALA A 156 15.38 -15.85 -5.16
C ALA A 156 14.81 -16.90 -6.15
N ALA A 157 13.49 -16.99 -6.27
CA ALA A 157 12.84 -17.88 -7.22
C ALA A 157 13.19 -17.55 -8.69
N GLN A 158 13.40 -16.28 -9.05
CA GLN A 158 13.85 -15.91 -10.40
C GLN A 158 15.28 -16.41 -10.68
N ILE A 159 16.17 -16.33 -9.70
CA ILE A 159 17.56 -16.77 -9.81
C ILE A 159 17.63 -18.31 -9.98
N GLU A 160 16.85 -19.05 -9.20
CA GLU A 160 16.76 -20.50 -9.29
C GLU A 160 16.25 -20.97 -10.66
N GLN A 161 15.19 -20.33 -11.18
CA GLN A 161 14.66 -20.63 -12.51
C GLN A 161 15.72 -20.41 -13.59
N ARG A 162 16.43 -19.28 -13.59
CA ARG A 162 17.50 -19.01 -14.56
C ARG A 162 18.63 -20.02 -14.47
N SER A 163 19.04 -20.40 -13.26
CA SER A 163 20.11 -21.38 -13.03
C SER A 163 19.75 -22.77 -13.57
N HIS A 164 18.48 -23.18 -13.39
CA HIS A 164 17.98 -24.43 -13.97
C HIS A 164 17.96 -24.42 -15.51
N PHE A 165 17.64 -23.29 -16.15
CA PHE A 165 17.69 -23.20 -17.62
C PHE A 165 19.11 -23.11 -18.17
N ALA A 166 20.06 -22.50 -17.44
CA ALA A 166 21.46 -22.41 -17.84
C ALA A 166 22.20 -23.76 -17.72
N ALA A 167 21.80 -24.63 -16.79
CA ALA A 167 22.42 -25.95 -16.59
C ALA A 167 21.96 -27.04 -17.57
N VAL A 168 20.98 -26.75 -18.43
CA VAL A 168 20.38 -27.71 -19.38
C VAL A 168 20.79 -27.42 -20.85
N GLN A 169 21.70 -26.46 -21.07
CA GLN A 169 22.36 -26.21 -22.36
C GLN A 169 23.78 -26.77 -22.37
#